data_AF-A0A7K2WLY9-F1
#
_entry.id   AF-A0A7K2WLY9-F1
#
_cell.length_a   1.000
_cell.length_b   1.000
_cell.length_c   1.000
_cell.angle_alpha   90.00
_cell.angle_beta   90.00
_cell.angle_gamma   90.00
#
_symmetry.space_group_name_H-M   'P 1'
#
loop_
_entity.id
_entity.type
_entity.pdbx_description
1 polymer ?
#
loop_
_entity_poly.entity_id
_entity_poly.type
_entity_poly.pdbx_seq_one_letter_code
_entity_poly.pdbx_strand_id
1 'polypeptide(L)'
;MTTIPGPDENRVRHLLRRIVEPPAPAEQPRRPITPTRVIPAGQPLPHPRAAHEERPTRPTPPGPPPPPTRTTPPAPPADPPPGGLWHGPQPYGPIEVRVTLVPGVPDPEPTRRERLWAWLRTYATPLQAISGMVAALAPVLPGGYSCAATWAETVHEARGIGIPASYTLATGALALTFFALVRKRDTRREGRGSSGVHVWAVTCTFVGTLSAVSPWDIVTLITGVHP
;
A
#
# COMPACT_ATOMS: atom_id res chain seq x y z
N MET A 1 -6.65 -33.82 45.05
CA MET A 1 -7.17 -32.45 44.85
C MET A 1 -6.58 -31.92 43.56
N THR A 2 -7.37 -31.90 42.49
CA THR A 2 -6.92 -31.51 41.14
C THR A 2 -7.36 -30.07 40.91
N THR A 3 -6.43 -29.14 41.00
CA THR A 3 -6.71 -27.71 40.83
C THR A 3 -7.06 -27.47 39.36
N ILE A 4 -8.30 -27.05 39.09
CA ILE A 4 -8.75 -26.70 37.75
C ILE A 4 -8.05 -25.39 37.36
N PRO A 5 -7.22 -25.36 36.30
CA PRO A 5 -6.51 -24.17 35.90
C PRO A 5 -7.50 -23.09 35.46
N GLY A 6 -7.28 -21.86 35.94
CA GLY A 6 -8.14 -20.72 35.64
C GLY A 6 -8.15 -20.38 34.13
N PRO A 7 -9.19 -19.70 33.64
CA PRO A 7 -9.33 -19.36 32.21
C PRO A 7 -8.13 -18.60 31.63
N ASP A 8 -7.39 -17.85 32.45
CA ASP A 8 -6.17 -17.15 32.03
C ASP A 8 -4.96 -18.07 31.88
N GLU A 9 -4.87 -19.15 32.66
CA GLU A 9 -3.74 -20.08 32.57
C GLU A 9 -3.79 -20.87 31.25
N ASN A 10 -4.98 -21.23 30.79
CA ASN A 10 -5.18 -21.83 29.47
C ASN A 10 -4.79 -20.86 28.35
N ARG A 11 -5.04 -19.56 28.52
CA ARG A 11 -4.67 -18.53 27.55
C ARG A 11 -3.16 -18.33 27.47
N VAL A 12 -2.48 -18.31 28.61
CA VAL A 12 -1.02 -18.19 28.69
C VAL A 12 -0.34 -19.44 28.12
N ARG A 13 -0.82 -20.65 28.44
CA ARG A 13 -0.32 -21.89 27.84
C ARG A 13 -0.52 -21.92 26.32
N HIS A 14 -1.65 -21.41 25.84
CA HIS A 14 -1.91 -21.36 24.40
C HIS A 14 -0.94 -20.39 23.69
N LEU A 15 -0.64 -19.24 24.29
CA LEU A 15 0.31 -18.27 23.74
C LEU A 15 1.75 -18.79 23.76
N LEU A 16 2.18 -19.42 24.86
CA LEU A 16 3.52 -20.00 24.98
C LEU A 16 3.75 -21.13 23.97
N ARG A 17 2.74 -21.99 23.74
CA ARG A 17 2.83 -23.05 22.72
C ARG A 17 3.03 -22.49 21.31
N ARG A 18 2.42 -21.35 21.00
CA ARG A 18 2.52 -20.69 19.68
C ARG A 18 3.88 -20.02 19.42
N ILE A 19 4.63 -19.72 20.48
CA ILE A 19 5.98 -19.11 20.39
C ILE A 19 7.04 -20.20 20.21
N VAL A 20 6.88 -21.34 20.88
CA VAL A 20 7.83 -22.46 20.83
C VAL A 20 7.67 -23.28 19.54
N GLU A 21 6.46 -23.38 19.01
CA GLU A 21 6.14 -24.18 17.83
C GLU A 21 5.56 -23.26 16.74
N PRO A 22 6.41 -22.63 15.90
CA PRO A 22 5.92 -21.85 14.78
C PRO A 22 5.06 -22.77 13.89
N PRO A 23 3.85 -22.36 13.50
CA PRO A 23 2.98 -23.20 12.71
C PRO A 23 3.70 -23.56 11.40
N ALA A 24 3.76 -24.87 11.10
CA ALA A 24 4.23 -25.35 9.82
C ALA A 24 3.55 -24.53 8.70
N PRO A 25 4.29 -24.11 7.66
CA PRO A 25 3.72 -23.32 6.58
C PRO A 25 2.50 -24.09 6.05
N ALA A 26 1.32 -23.47 6.14
CA ALA A 26 0.09 -24.08 5.68
C ALA A 26 0.30 -24.51 4.23
N GLU A 27 0.37 -25.83 4.03
CA GLU A 27 0.44 -26.43 2.71
C GLU A 27 -0.86 -26.03 2.01
N GLN A 28 -0.77 -25.03 1.13
CA GLN A 28 -1.93 -24.56 0.38
C GLN A 28 -2.46 -25.77 -0.40
N PRO A 29 -3.70 -26.23 -0.17
CA PRO A 29 -4.25 -27.29 -0.98
C PRO A 29 -4.28 -26.78 -2.42
N ARG A 30 -3.41 -27.35 -3.27
CA ARG A 30 -3.38 -27.04 -4.70
C ARG A 30 -4.78 -27.32 -5.21
N ARG A 31 -5.51 -26.25 -5.56
CA ARG A 31 -6.84 -26.41 -6.16
C ARG A 31 -6.68 -27.33 -7.37
N PRO A 32 -7.47 -28.41 -7.47
CA PRO A 32 -7.49 -29.21 -8.68
C PRO A 32 -7.81 -28.29 -9.86
N ILE A 33 -6.87 -28.14 -10.78
CA ILE A 33 -7.10 -27.43 -12.03
C ILE A 33 -8.02 -28.33 -12.84
N THR A 34 -9.32 -28.09 -12.79
CA THR A 34 -10.28 -28.77 -13.67
C THR A 34 -10.14 -28.16 -15.07
N PRO A 35 -9.61 -28.89 -16.06
CA PRO A 35 -9.49 -28.37 -17.41
C PRO A 35 -10.89 -28.09 -17.96
N THR A 36 -11.16 -26.83 -18.32
CA THR A 36 -12.51 -26.40 -18.69
C THR A 36 -12.92 -26.87 -20.09
N ARG A 37 -11.98 -27.37 -20.90
CA ARG A 37 -12.24 -27.93 -22.22
C ARG A 37 -11.02 -28.68 -22.77
N VAL A 38 -11.21 -29.89 -23.29
CA VAL A 38 -10.21 -30.59 -24.12
C VAL A 38 -10.57 -30.35 -25.58
N ILE A 39 -9.69 -29.70 -26.35
CA ILE A 39 -9.89 -29.45 -27.79
C ILE A 39 -9.20 -30.59 -28.56
N PRO A 40 -9.93 -31.43 -29.32
CA PRO A 40 -9.33 -32.50 -30.12
C PRO A 40 -8.42 -31.94 -31.22
N ALA A 41 -7.38 -32.70 -31.59
CA ALA A 41 -6.50 -32.34 -32.70
C ALA A 41 -7.31 -32.18 -34.00
N GLY A 42 -7.12 -31.06 -34.70
CA GLY A 42 -7.81 -30.73 -35.95
C GLY A 42 -9.02 -29.80 -35.83
N GLN A 43 -9.44 -29.42 -34.61
CA GLN A 43 -10.45 -28.36 -34.47
C GLN A 43 -9.82 -26.97 -34.59
N PRO A 44 -10.45 -26.04 -35.35
CA PRO A 44 -10.03 -24.64 -35.37
C PRO A 44 -10.18 -24.04 -33.96
N LEU A 45 -9.11 -23.38 -33.50
CA LEU A 45 -9.11 -22.70 -32.21
C LEU A 45 -10.23 -21.65 -32.17
N PRO A 46 -10.92 -21.48 -31.03
CA PRO A 46 -11.85 -20.36 -30.85
C PRO A 46 -11.12 -19.07 -31.15
N HIS A 47 -11.67 -18.26 -32.05
CA HIS A 47 -11.09 -16.95 -32.33
C HIS A 47 -11.02 -16.18 -31.01
N PRO A 48 -9.88 -15.55 -30.68
CA PRO A 48 -9.82 -14.63 -29.57
C PRO A 48 -10.97 -13.64 -29.75
N ARG A 49 -11.90 -13.59 -28.80
CA ARG A 49 -12.86 -12.50 -28.73
C ARG A 49 -12.01 -11.23 -28.75
N ALA A 50 -12.17 -10.40 -29.77
CA ALA A 50 -11.43 -9.16 -29.91
C ALA A 50 -11.59 -8.36 -28.61
N ALA A 51 -10.60 -8.46 -27.73
CA ALA A 51 -10.53 -7.70 -26.49
C ALA A 51 -9.95 -6.32 -26.82
N HIS A 52 -10.55 -5.65 -27.80
CA HIS A 52 -10.20 -4.30 -28.22
C HIS A 52 -11.48 -3.57 -28.64
N GLU A 53 -12.46 -3.52 -27.73
CA GLU A 53 -13.31 -2.34 -27.68
C GLU A 53 -12.47 -1.18 -27.12
N GLU A 54 -12.18 -0.26 -28.03
CA GLU A 54 -11.67 1.10 -27.89
C GLU A 54 -11.46 1.61 -26.46
N ARG A 55 -10.22 1.55 -25.97
CA ARG A 55 -9.72 2.59 -25.08
C ARG A 55 -9.31 3.78 -25.95
N PRO A 56 -9.69 5.03 -25.61
CA PRO A 56 -9.16 6.19 -26.30
C PRO A 56 -7.63 6.17 -26.18
N THR A 57 -6.96 6.18 -27.34
CA THR A 57 -5.51 6.19 -27.45
C THR A 57 -4.98 7.44 -26.77
N ARG A 58 -4.12 7.25 -25.77
CA ARG A 58 -3.38 8.35 -25.14
C ARG A 58 -2.52 9.02 -26.24
N PRO A 59 -2.48 10.36 -26.33
CA PRO A 59 -1.60 11.02 -27.29
C PRO A 59 -0.15 10.58 -27.09
N THR A 60 0.46 10.04 -28.15
CA THR A 60 1.88 9.73 -28.17
C THR A 60 2.68 11.04 -28.12
N PRO A 61 3.66 11.19 -27.21
CA PRO A 61 4.57 12.34 -27.23
C PRO A 61 5.31 12.38 -28.59
N PRO A 62 5.57 13.58 -29.15
CA PRO A 62 6.38 13.69 -30.37
C PRO A 62 7.77 13.08 -30.10
N GLY A 63 8.18 12.17 -30.98
CA GLY A 63 9.48 11.51 -30.91
C GLY A 63 10.64 12.50 -31.12
N PRO A 64 11.84 12.19 -30.61
CA PRO A 64 13.03 13.00 -30.84
C PRO A 64 13.35 13.11 -32.35
N PRO A 65 13.98 14.21 -32.78
CA PRO A 65 14.31 14.42 -34.19
C PRO A 65 15.20 13.29 -34.72
N PRO A 66 15.01 12.87 -35.99
CA PRO A 66 15.80 11.81 -36.59
C PRO A 66 17.28 12.21 -36.66
N PRO A 67 18.21 11.28 -36.42
CA PRO A 67 19.63 11.55 -36.58
C PRO A 67 19.95 11.86 -38.06
N PRO A 68 20.99 12.67 -38.34
CA PRO A 68 21.37 13.00 -39.70
C PRO A 68 21.74 11.73 -40.49
N THR A 69 21.10 11.58 -41.65
CA THR A 69 21.37 10.51 -42.61
C THR A 69 22.83 10.52 -43.02
N ARG A 70 23.58 9.48 -42.61
CA ARG A 70 24.83 9.13 -43.29
C ARG A 70 24.48 8.51 -44.64
N THR A 71 25.01 9.09 -45.70
CA THR A 71 25.01 8.50 -47.04
C THR A 71 25.81 7.21 -47.03
N THR A 72 25.13 6.07 -47.08
CA THR A 72 25.75 4.77 -47.34
C THR A 72 26.22 4.72 -48.80
N PRO A 73 27.42 4.22 -49.11
CA PRO A 73 27.86 4.00 -50.50
C PRO A 73 26.93 3.03 -51.24
N PRO A 74 26.78 3.15 -52.57
CA PRO A 74 25.92 2.26 -53.35
C PRO A 74 26.44 0.82 -53.29
N ALA A 75 25.54 -0.13 -53.01
CA ALA A 75 25.84 -1.55 -53.02
C ALA A 75 26.09 -2.06 -54.45
N PRO A 76 27.03 -3.00 -54.67
CA PRO A 76 27.22 -3.65 -55.97
C PRO A 76 25.99 -4.49 -56.37
N PRO A 77 25.77 -4.72 -57.69
CA PRO A 77 24.64 -5.49 -58.18
C PRO A 77 24.66 -6.93 -57.64
N ALA A 78 23.49 -7.41 -57.24
CA ALA A 78 23.31 -8.76 -56.71
C ALA A 78 23.44 -9.81 -57.84
N ASP A 79 24.17 -10.89 -57.56
CA ASP A 79 24.19 -12.07 -58.42
C ASP A 79 22.79 -12.70 -58.53
N PRO A 80 22.42 -13.27 -59.70
CA PRO A 80 21.16 -13.98 -59.82
C PRO A 80 21.14 -15.22 -58.90
N PRO A 81 20.01 -15.51 -58.22
CA PRO A 81 19.95 -16.64 -57.31
C PRO A 81 20.13 -17.96 -58.09
N PRO A 82 20.92 -18.92 -57.57
CA PRO A 82 20.97 -20.26 -58.15
C PRO A 82 19.57 -20.89 -58.04
N GLY A 83 19.08 -21.41 -59.16
CA GLY A 83 17.77 -22.06 -59.26
C GLY A 83 17.63 -23.18 -58.24
N GLY A 84 16.96 -22.88 -57.13
CA GLY A 84 16.65 -23.82 -56.07
C GLY A 84 15.56 -24.78 -56.54
N LEU A 85 15.94 -26.04 -56.65
CA LEU A 85 15.03 -27.19 -56.73
C LEU A 85 13.93 -27.04 -55.66
N TRP A 86 12.67 -27.10 -56.10
CA TRP A 86 11.51 -27.12 -55.22
C TRP A 86 11.64 -28.28 -54.22
N HIS A 87 11.95 -27.97 -52.97
CA HIS A 87 11.76 -28.90 -51.86
C HIS A 87 10.30 -28.83 -51.43
N GLY A 88 9.60 -29.98 -51.45
CA GLY A 88 8.22 -30.10 -51.00
C GLY A 88 8.01 -29.68 -49.54
N PRO A 89 6.76 -29.62 -49.06
CA PRO A 89 6.43 -29.17 -47.71
C PRO A 89 7.12 -30.05 -46.67
N GLN A 90 8.08 -29.47 -45.94
CA GLN A 90 8.77 -30.10 -44.83
C GLN A 90 7.75 -30.43 -43.73
N PRO A 91 7.78 -31.65 -43.15
CA PRO A 91 6.96 -31.96 -41.98
C PRO A 91 7.38 -31.06 -40.81
N TYR A 92 6.41 -30.36 -40.21
CA TYR A 92 6.62 -29.49 -39.06
C TYR A 92 7.24 -30.30 -37.91
N GLY A 93 8.56 -30.18 -37.72
CA GLY A 93 9.25 -30.68 -36.55
C GLY A 93 8.78 -29.97 -35.27
N PRO A 94 9.06 -30.53 -34.09
CA PRO A 94 8.70 -29.92 -32.81
C PRO A 94 9.28 -28.50 -32.70
N ILE A 95 8.40 -27.52 -32.45
CA ILE A 95 8.79 -26.12 -32.27
C ILE A 95 9.50 -26.00 -30.92
N GLU A 96 10.83 -25.88 -30.95
CA GLU A 96 11.62 -25.56 -29.77
C GLU A 96 11.50 -24.07 -29.43
N VAL A 97 10.64 -23.74 -28.46
CA VAL A 97 10.55 -22.39 -27.91
C VAL A 97 11.69 -22.19 -26.91
N ARG A 98 12.77 -21.53 -27.35
CA ARG A 98 13.83 -21.04 -26.45
C ARG A 98 13.41 -19.73 -25.80
N VAL A 99 13.07 -19.79 -24.52
CA VAL A 99 12.85 -18.60 -23.70
C VAL A 99 14.20 -18.13 -23.17
N THR A 100 14.75 -17.08 -23.78
CA THR A 100 15.93 -16.40 -23.26
C THR A 100 15.48 -15.45 -22.15
N LEU A 101 15.70 -15.85 -20.90
CA LEU A 101 15.52 -14.98 -19.74
C LEU A 101 16.66 -13.96 -19.74
N VAL A 102 16.41 -12.76 -20.26
CA VAL A 102 17.31 -11.63 -20.05
C VAL A 102 17.23 -11.25 -18.57
N PRO A 103 18.35 -11.23 -17.81
CA PRO A 103 18.33 -10.75 -16.44
C PRO A 103 17.79 -9.33 -16.44
N GLY A 104 16.64 -9.12 -15.79
CA GLY A 104 16.09 -7.78 -15.61
C GLY A 104 17.11 -6.92 -14.88
N VAL A 105 17.30 -5.69 -15.35
CA VAL A 105 18.03 -4.67 -14.59
C VAL A 105 17.41 -4.64 -13.19
N PRO A 106 18.20 -4.74 -12.11
CA PRO A 106 17.65 -4.71 -10.76
C PRO A 106 16.89 -3.39 -10.58
N ASP A 107 15.63 -3.49 -10.15
CA ASP A 107 14.84 -2.31 -9.82
C ASP A 107 15.61 -1.45 -8.79
N PRO A 108 15.61 -0.12 -8.94
CA PRO A 108 16.34 0.75 -8.03
C PRO A 108 15.85 0.54 -6.60
N GLU A 109 16.80 0.40 -5.67
CA GLU A 109 16.44 0.15 -4.27
C GLU A 109 15.65 1.34 -3.72
N PRO A 110 14.48 1.10 -3.07
CA PRO A 110 13.62 2.18 -2.63
C PRO A 110 14.34 3.06 -1.60
N THR A 111 14.27 4.37 -1.83
CA THR A 111 14.83 5.39 -0.95
C THR A 111 14.14 5.37 0.43
N ARG A 112 14.80 5.91 1.46
CA ARG A 112 14.21 6.02 2.82
C ARG A 112 12.85 6.71 2.81
N ARG A 113 12.72 7.76 1.98
CA ARG A 113 11.48 8.50 1.79
C ARG A 113 10.38 7.61 1.21
N GLU A 114 10.67 6.83 0.18
CA GLU A 114 9.71 5.92 -0.43
C GLU A 114 9.28 4.82 0.53
N ARG A 115 10.20 4.30 1.35
CA ARG A 115 9.87 3.34 2.42
C ARG A 115 8.92 3.95 3.45
N LEU A 116 9.18 5.19 3.88
CA LEU A 116 8.30 5.90 4.80
C LEU A 116 6.91 6.15 4.20
N TRP A 117 6.84 6.58 2.95
CA TRP A 117 5.56 6.79 2.26
C TRP A 117 4.81 5.49 2.03
N ALA A 118 5.50 4.41 1.66
CA ALA A 118 4.91 3.09 1.54
C ALA A 118 4.35 2.62 2.90
N TRP A 119 5.11 2.82 3.98
CA TRP A 119 4.66 2.54 5.34
C TRP A 119 3.44 3.39 5.72
N LEU A 120 3.42 4.69 5.44
CA LEU A 120 2.28 5.55 5.77
C LEU A 120 1.00 5.14 5.02
N ARG A 121 1.13 4.78 3.74
CA ARG A 121 0.02 4.28 2.91
C ARG A 121 -0.59 2.97 3.43
N THR A 122 0.12 2.23 4.29
CA THR A 122 -0.46 1.03 4.93
C THR A 122 -1.52 1.36 5.99
N TYR A 123 -1.57 2.59 6.51
CA TYR A 123 -2.56 3.02 7.51
C TYR A 123 -3.77 3.72 6.89
N ALA A 124 -3.52 4.59 5.91
CA ALA A 124 -4.56 5.35 5.24
C ALA A 124 -4.24 5.54 3.75
N THR A 125 -5.27 5.49 2.91
CA THR A 125 -5.14 6.00 1.54
C THR A 125 -5.00 7.52 1.59
N PRO A 126 -4.34 8.16 0.60
CA PRO A 126 -4.21 9.62 0.56
C PRO A 126 -5.58 10.31 0.62
N LEU A 127 -6.59 9.76 -0.06
CA LEU A 127 -7.95 10.27 0.01
C LEU A 127 -8.57 10.13 1.41
N GLN A 128 -8.32 9.04 2.15
CA GLN A 128 -8.78 8.87 3.53
C GLN A 128 -8.11 9.87 4.49
N ALA A 129 -6.82 10.13 4.30
CA ALA A 129 -6.09 11.14 5.08
C ALA A 129 -6.63 12.54 4.82
N ILE A 130 -6.83 12.89 3.54
CA ILE A 130 -7.43 14.19 3.15
C ILE A 130 -8.85 14.30 3.70
N SER A 131 -9.70 13.29 3.52
CA SER A 131 -11.08 13.34 4.01
C SER A 131 -11.14 13.40 5.54
N GLY A 132 -10.24 12.68 6.24
CA GLY A 132 -10.13 12.73 7.69
C GLY A 132 -9.70 14.11 8.18
N MET A 133 -8.75 14.74 7.49
CA MET A 133 -8.30 16.10 7.81
C MET A 133 -9.37 17.14 7.54
N VAL A 134 -10.05 17.07 6.39
CA VAL A 134 -11.18 17.94 6.09
C VAL A 134 -12.29 17.75 7.13
N ALA A 135 -12.65 16.52 7.48
CA ALA A 135 -13.67 16.27 8.50
C ALA A 135 -13.24 16.68 9.91
N ALA A 136 -11.94 16.72 10.21
CA ALA A 136 -11.42 17.17 11.51
C ALA A 136 -11.47 18.70 11.65
N LEU A 137 -11.26 19.40 10.54
CA LEU A 137 -11.20 20.86 10.46
C LEU A 137 -12.54 21.49 10.04
N ALA A 138 -13.43 20.70 9.45
CA ALA A 138 -14.75 21.16 9.07
C ALA A 138 -15.51 21.61 10.33
N PRO A 139 -16.16 22.79 10.29
CA PRO A 139 -17.02 23.23 11.38
C PRO A 139 -18.17 22.24 11.53
N VAL A 140 -18.40 21.78 12.76
CA VAL A 140 -19.56 20.94 13.06
C VAL A 140 -20.76 21.87 13.22
N LEU A 141 -21.77 21.72 12.36
CA LEU A 141 -23.08 22.34 12.58
C LEU A 141 -23.72 21.64 13.79
N PRO A 142 -24.17 22.36 14.84
CA PRO A 142 -24.57 23.78 14.91
C PRO A 142 -23.61 24.72 15.67
N GLY A 143 -22.48 24.22 16.19
CA GLY A 143 -21.58 25.00 17.05
C GLY A 143 -20.56 25.88 16.29
N GLY A 144 -20.35 25.65 14.99
CA GLY A 144 -19.41 26.43 14.18
C GLY A 144 -17.93 26.13 14.44
N TYR A 145 -17.60 25.44 15.53
CA TYR A 145 -16.26 24.96 15.85
C TYR A 145 -16.01 23.58 15.24
N SER A 146 -14.77 23.33 14.82
CA SER A 146 -14.35 22.01 14.36
C SER A 146 -14.01 21.10 15.53
N CYS A 147 -14.06 19.78 15.34
CA CYS A 147 -13.68 18.85 16.41
C CYS A 147 -12.22 19.02 16.86
N ALA A 148 -11.33 19.40 15.94
CA ALA A 148 -9.96 19.74 16.29
C ALA A 148 -9.88 21.00 17.18
N ALA A 149 -10.70 22.02 16.91
CA ALA A 149 -10.77 23.23 17.71
C ALA A 149 -11.33 22.96 19.11
N THR A 150 -12.41 22.19 19.22
CA THR A 150 -12.97 21.79 20.52
C THR A 150 -11.96 20.96 21.32
N TRP A 151 -11.22 20.06 20.67
CA TRP A 151 -10.13 19.33 21.35
C TRP A 151 -9.02 20.27 21.82
N ALA A 152 -8.60 21.22 20.99
CA ALA A 152 -7.59 22.22 21.37
C ALA A 152 -8.02 23.02 22.61
N GLU A 153 -9.29 23.44 22.66
CA GLU A 153 -9.88 24.13 23.81
C GLU A 153 -9.82 23.25 25.07
N THR A 154 -10.22 21.98 24.99
CA THR A 154 -10.14 21.07 26.15
C THR A 154 -8.71 20.87 26.67
N VAL A 155 -7.72 20.80 25.78
CA VAL A 155 -6.31 20.71 26.19
C VAL A 155 -5.84 22.03 26.81
N HIS A 156 -6.33 23.16 26.31
CA HIS A 156 -6.02 24.48 26.86
C HIS A 156 -6.64 24.67 28.26
N GLU A 157 -7.88 24.25 28.47
CA GLU A 157 -8.52 24.26 29.80
C GLU A 157 -7.77 23.35 30.78
N ALA A 158 -7.33 22.17 30.35
CA ALA A 158 -6.52 21.26 31.17
C ALA A 158 -5.20 21.91 31.62
N ARG A 159 -4.66 22.86 30.86
CA ARG A 159 -3.46 23.61 31.24
C ARG A 159 -3.69 24.53 32.44
N GLY A 160 -4.94 24.98 32.65
CA GLY A 160 -5.34 25.72 33.85
C GLY A 160 -5.22 24.90 35.13
N ILE A 161 -5.28 23.56 35.03
CA ILE A 161 -5.04 22.63 36.14
C ILE A 161 -3.53 22.43 36.34
N GLY A 162 -2.77 22.42 35.25
CA GLY A 162 -1.32 22.41 35.26
C GLY A 162 -0.73 21.88 33.95
N ILE A 163 0.51 22.30 33.66
CA ILE A 163 1.25 21.90 32.45
C ILE A 163 1.33 20.36 32.29
N PRO A 164 1.66 19.57 33.34
CA PRO A 164 1.71 18.12 33.19
C PRO A 164 0.36 17.51 32.79
N ALA A 165 -0.75 18.02 33.34
CA ALA A 165 -2.08 17.51 33.07
C ALA A 165 -2.47 17.69 31.60
N SER A 166 -2.22 18.88 31.02
CA SER A 166 -2.49 19.12 29.59
C SER A 166 -1.67 18.20 28.69
N TYR A 167 -0.39 17.98 29.01
CA TYR A 167 0.46 17.09 28.20
C TYR A 167 0.06 15.62 28.34
N THR A 168 -0.29 15.15 29.53
CA THR A 168 -0.77 13.78 29.73
C THR A 168 -2.08 13.55 28.97
N LEU A 169 -3.01 14.51 29.01
CA LEU A 169 -4.28 14.43 28.29
C LEU A 169 -4.07 14.44 26.77
N ALA A 170 -3.26 15.38 26.26
CA ALA A 170 -3.00 15.51 24.84
C ALA A 170 -2.25 14.30 24.25
N THR A 171 -1.14 13.91 24.87
CA THR A 171 -0.33 12.76 24.42
C THR A 171 -1.04 11.43 24.65
N GLY A 172 -1.80 11.29 25.74
CA GLY A 172 -2.58 10.10 26.05
C GLY A 172 -3.69 9.85 25.02
N ALA A 173 -4.45 10.88 24.67
CA ALA A 173 -5.48 10.78 23.63
C ALA A 173 -4.91 10.49 22.25
N LEU A 174 -3.78 11.13 21.89
CA LEU A 174 -3.09 10.86 20.63
C LEU A 174 -2.57 9.41 20.58
N ALA A 175 -1.96 8.92 21.67
CA ALA A 175 -1.47 7.55 21.76
C ALA A 175 -2.62 6.55 21.67
N LEU A 176 -3.75 6.82 22.32
CA LEU A 176 -4.94 5.97 22.29
C LEU A 176 -5.54 5.87 20.88
N THR A 177 -5.74 7.00 20.21
CA THR A 177 -6.32 7.02 18.85
C THR A 177 -5.39 6.37 17.83
N PHE A 178 -4.08 6.59 17.97
CA PHE A 178 -3.07 5.91 17.15
C PHE A 178 -3.04 4.40 17.40
N PHE A 179 -3.08 3.97 18.66
CA PHE A 179 -3.14 2.55 19.01
C PHE A 179 -4.41 1.89 18.45
N ALA A 180 -5.55 2.57 18.53
CA ALA A 180 -6.80 2.09 17.94
C ALA A 180 -6.68 1.95 16.41
N LEU A 181 -6.04 2.91 15.72
CA LEU A 181 -5.77 2.85 14.28
C LEU A 181 -4.88 1.65 13.92
N VAL A 182 -3.81 1.41 14.69
CA VAL A 182 -2.91 0.25 14.51
C VAL A 182 -3.66 -1.07 14.74
N ARG A 183 -4.45 -1.19 15.80
CA ARG A 183 -5.19 -2.41 16.11
C ARG A 183 -6.26 -2.73 15.07
N LYS A 184 -6.89 -1.71 14.50
CA LYS A 184 -7.84 -1.85 13.38
C LYS A 184 -7.17 -2.25 12.07
N ARG A 185 -5.90 -1.91 11.87
CA ARG A 185 -5.13 -2.39 10.71
C ARG A 185 -4.97 -3.90 10.75
N ASP A 186 -4.66 -4.46 11.91
CA ASP A 186 -4.45 -5.91 12.06
C ASP A 186 -5.72 -6.69 11.73
N THR A 187 -6.89 -6.18 12.14
CA THR A 187 -8.20 -6.75 11.80
C THR A 187 -8.63 -6.46 10.35
N ARG A 188 -8.08 -5.43 9.70
CA ARG A 188 -8.36 -5.11 8.29
C ARG A 188 -7.79 -6.14 7.32
N ARG A 189 -6.74 -6.89 7.71
CA ARG A 189 -6.29 -8.06 6.93
C ARG A 189 -7.40 -9.09 6.72
N GLU A 190 -8.43 -9.09 7.57
CA GLU A 190 -9.57 -10.02 7.52
C GLU A 190 -10.80 -9.44 6.79
N GLY A 191 -10.66 -8.32 6.06
CA GLY A 191 -11.65 -7.89 5.06
C GLY A 191 -12.78 -6.98 5.54
N ARG A 192 -12.78 -6.49 6.79
CA ARG A 192 -13.83 -5.57 7.29
C ARG A 192 -13.35 -4.11 7.34
N GLY A 193 -13.90 -3.29 6.44
CA GLY A 193 -13.52 -1.89 6.26
C GLY A 193 -14.27 -0.89 7.15
N SER A 194 -13.51 -0.02 7.83
CA SER A 194 -13.69 1.45 7.86
C SER A 194 -12.56 2.10 8.69
N SER A 195 -11.54 2.64 8.02
CA SER A 195 -10.39 3.34 8.64
C SER A 195 -10.66 4.84 8.81
N GLY A 196 -11.62 5.40 8.07
CA GLY A 196 -11.88 6.84 8.05
C GLY A 196 -12.10 7.48 9.42
N VAL A 197 -12.87 6.85 10.31
CA VAL A 197 -13.11 7.35 11.67
C VAL A 197 -11.84 7.39 12.52
N HIS A 198 -10.96 6.40 12.38
CA HIS A 198 -9.72 6.33 13.16
C HIS A 198 -8.71 7.34 12.64
N VAL A 199 -8.62 7.50 11.31
CA VAL A 199 -7.81 8.54 10.67
C VAL A 199 -8.30 9.93 11.11
N TRP A 200 -9.61 10.18 11.06
CA TRP A 200 -10.23 11.41 11.55
C TRP A 200 -9.90 11.68 13.03
N ALA A 201 -10.06 10.68 13.91
CA ALA A 201 -9.76 10.83 15.33
C ALA A 201 -8.27 11.11 15.61
N VAL A 202 -7.37 10.44 14.89
CA VAL A 202 -5.93 10.73 14.95
C VAL A 202 -5.66 12.14 14.45
N THR A 203 -6.31 12.60 13.39
CA THR A 203 -6.13 13.97 12.89
C THR A 203 -6.65 15.01 13.87
N CYS A 204 -7.85 14.84 14.44
CA CYS A 204 -8.40 15.74 15.47
C CYS A 204 -7.45 15.85 16.67
N THR A 205 -7.01 14.71 17.21
CA THR A 205 -6.12 14.70 18.38
C THR A 205 -4.74 15.26 18.05
N PHE A 206 -4.19 14.98 16.88
CA PHE A 206 -2.89 15.51 16.46
C PHE A 206 -2.92 17.03 16.27
N VAL A 207 -3.90 17.54 15.52
CA VAL A 207 -4.02 18.98 15.26
C VAL A 207 -4.27 19.74 16.55
N GLY A 208 -5.22 19.30 17.39
CA GLY A 208 -5.51 20.01 18.64
C GLY A 208 -4.40 19.87 19.69
N THR A 209 -3.63 18.77 19.68
CA THR A 209 -2.43 18.65 20.52
C THR A 209 -1.36 19.64 20.08
N LEU A 210 -1.09 19.73 18.77
CA LEU A 210 -0.08 20.67 18.24
C LEU A 210 -0.42 22.12 18.56
N SER A 211 -1.69 22.52 18.51
CA SER A 211 -2.10 23.89 18.86
C SER A 211 -1.93 24.23 20.34
N ALA A 212 -1.88 23.22 21.22
CA ALA A 212 -1.73 23.44 22.66
C ALA A 212 -0.26 23.51 23.13
N VAL A 213 0.69 23.08 22.29
CA VAL A 213 2.12 23.13 22.62
C VAL A 213 2.61 24.56 22.48
N SER A 214 2.96 25.19 23.61
CA SER A 214 3.66 26.48 23.58
C SER A 214 5.16 26.24 23.69
N PRO A 215 6.00 26.92 22.89
CA PRO A 215 7.46 26.91 23.11
C PRO A 215 7.83 27.37 24.52
N TRP A 216 6.99 28.22 25.14
CA TRP A 216 7.20 28.71 26.50
C TRP A 216 7.04 27.63 27.56
N ASP A 217 6.32 26.53 27.29
CA ASP A 217 6.19 25.41 28.24
C ASP A 217 7.54 24.83 28.63
N ILE A 218 8.48 24.77 27.68
CA ILE A 218 9.84 24.29 27.93
C ILE A 218 10.56 25.23 28.90
N VAL A 219 10.40 26.55 28.70
CA VAL A 219 10.99 27.56 29.57
C VAL A 219 10.38 27.46 30.96
N THR A 220 9.06 27.40 31.08
CA THR A 220 8.37 27.26 32.38
C THR A 220 8.73 25.95 33.08
N LEU A 221 8.89 24.84 32.36
CA LEU A 221 9.30 23.56 32.94
C LEU A 221 10.73 23.61 33.51
N ILE A 222 11.65 24.28 32.81
CA ILE A 222 13.07 24.39 33.22
C ILE A 222 13.26 25.44 34.32
N THR A 223 12.60 26.59 34.18
CA THR A 223 12.87 27.79 35.00
C THR A 223 11.86 28.00 36.13
N GLY A 224 10.67 27.39 36.05
CA GLY A 224 9.56 27.65 36.96
C GLY A 224 8.89 29.02 36.77
N VAL A 225 9.31 29.81 35.78
CA VAL A 225 8.75 31.14 35.53
C VAL A 225 7.47 31.03 34.70
N HIS A 226 6.37 31.51 35.26
CA HIS A 226 5.09 31.65 34.57
C HIS A 226 5.00 33.04 33.90
N PRO A 227 4.53 33.12 32.64
CA PRO A 227 4.32 34.39 31.96
C PRO A 227 3.12 35.16 32.50
#